data_AF-A0A920FSL6-F1
#
_entry.id   AF-A0A920FSL6-F1
#
_cell.length_a   1.000
_cell.length_b   1.000
_cell.length_c   1.000
_cell.angle_alpha   90.00
_cell.angle_beta   90.00
_cell.angle_gamma   90.00
#
_symmetry.space_group_name_H-M   'P 1'
#
loop_
_entity.id
_entity.type
_entity.pdbx_description
1 polymer ?
#
loop_
_entity_poly.entity_id
_entity_poly.type
_entity_poly.pdbx_seq_one_letter_code
_entity_poly.pdbx_strand_id
1 'polypeptide(L)'
;MNFLNESNFKCAKVHNRKDNQLCGSIQNKPAAIIEKLSGSSISNVNENQCAEVGGLLANFHILGDGFEDYLKDSRDLTWRKDAYTKLKKSCSPMRRIN
;
A
#
# COMPACT_ATOMS: atom_id res chain seq x y z
N MET A 1 7.86 4.73 0.76
CA MET A 1 7.54 5.60 -0.41
C MET A 1 8.66 6.58 -0.72
N ASN A 2 9.21 7.32 0.24
CA ASN A 2 10.29 8.29 -0.04
C ASN A 2 11.51 7.66 -0.72
N PHE A 3 11.99 6.52 -0.23
CA PHE A 3 13.06 5.76 -0.89
C PHE A 3 12.83 5.52 -2.40
N LEU A 4 11.62 5.08 -2.77
CA LEU A 4 11.27 4.83 -4.17
C LEU A 4 11.17 6.14 -4.98
N ASN A 5 10.58 7.19 -4.40
CA ASN A 5 10.52 8.51 -5.03
C ASN A 5 11.93 9.06 -5.31
N GLU A 6 12.85 8.90 -4.37
CA GLU A 6 14.27 9.27 -4.49
C GLU A 6 15.01 8.38 -5.50
N SER A 7 14.55 7.14 -5.69
CA SER A 7 15.01 6.20 -6.72
C SER A 7 14.35 6.40 -8.09
N ASN A 8 13.74 7.58 -8.33
CA ASN A 8 13.03 7.94 -9.56
C ASN A 8 11.78 7.11 -9.90
N PHE A 9 11.19 6.43 -8.92
CA PHE A 9 9.88 5.81 -9.10
C PHE A 9 8.76 6.86 -9.04
N LYS A 10 7.80 6.79 -9.96
CA LYS A 10 6.66 7.71 -10.02
C LYS A 10 5.63 7.41 -8.92
N CYS A 11 5.90 7.88 -7.71
CA CYS A 11 4.99 7.81 -6.58
C CYS A 11 5.00 9.10 -5.75
N ALA A 12 3.97 9.30 -4.94
CA ALA A 12 3.85 10.46 -4.06
C ALA A 12 4.99 10.50 -3.03
N LYS A 13 5.60 11.67 -2.87
CA LYS A 13 6.53 11.95 -1.77
C LYS A 13 5.78 12.21 -0.46
N VAL A 14 6.29 11.68 0.65
CA VAL A 14 5.83 12.02 2.00
C VAL A 14 6.65 13.20 2.51
N HIS A 15 5.98 14.26 2.93
CA HIS A 15 6.61 15.50 3.40
C HIS A 15 6.82 15.48 4.92
N ASN A 16 7.95 16.04 5.36
CA ASN A 16 8.21 16.27 6.77
C ASN A 16 7.21 17.28 7.35
N ARG A 17 6.74 16.98 8.56
CA ARG A 17 6.06 17.94 9.42
C ARG A 17 7.07 18.95 9.99
N LYS A 18 6.58 20.00 10.65
CA LYS A 18 7.44 21.03 11.28
C LYS A 18 8.38 20.48 12.36
N ASP A 19 8.06 19.33 12.95
CA ASP A 19 8.88 18.60 13.92
C ASP A 19 9.85 17.60 13.25
N ASN A 20 10.04 17.69 11.93
CA ASN A 20 10.86 16.80 11.11
C ASN A 20 10.44 15.32 11.11
N GLN A 21 9.23 15.01 11.59
CA GLN A 21 8.67 13.66 11.52
C GLN A 21 7.84 13.49 10.24
N LEU A 22 7.85 12.29 9.66
CA LEU A 22 7.05 11.96 8.46
C LEU A 22 5.57 11.69 8.78
N CYS A 23 5.28 11.26 10.01
CA CYS A 23 3.93 10.97 10.48
C CYS A 23 3.64 11.66 11.81
N GLY A 24 2.36 11.78 12.14
CA GLY A 24 1.87 12.30 13.40
C GLY A 24 0.46 11.81 13.68
N SER A 25 -0.25 12.53 14.55
CA SER A 25 -1.63 12.22 14.90
C SER A 25 -2.53 13.43 14.71
N ILE A 26 -3.69 13.23 14.07
CA ILE A 26 -4.77 14.22 13.96
C ILE A 26 -6.01 13.59 14.58
N GLN A 27 -6.57 14.21 15.62
CA GLN A 27 -7.71 13.65 16.37
C GLN A 27 -7.49 12.18 16.80
N ASN A 28 -6.29 11.87 17.32
CA ASN A 28 -5.90 10.52 17.75
C ASN A 28 -5.85 9.48 16.60
N LYS A 29 -5.75 9.92 15.34
CA LYS A 29 -5.59 9.04 14.18
C LYS A 29 -4.24 9.29 13.51
N PRO A 30 -3.50 8.23 13.13
CA PRO A 30 -2.23 8.38 12.42
C PRO A 30 -2.44 9.11 11.10
N ALA A 31 -1.61 10.11 10.83
CA ALA A 31 -1.69 10.95 9.65
C ALA A 31 -0.31 11.30 9.10
N ALA A 32 -0.23 11.52 7.79
CA ALA A 32 0.96 11.96 7.07
C ALA A 32 0.56 12.98 5.98
N ILE A 33 1.47 13.88 5.62
CA ILE A 33 1.29 14.83 4.51
C ILE A 33 1.99 14.24 3.29
N ILE A 34 1.27 14.11 2.18
CA ILE A 34 1.81 13.54 0.94
C ILE A 34 1.60 14.50 -0.24
N GLU A 35 2.49 14.39 -1.21
CA GLU A 35 2.39 15.09 -2.49
C GLU A 35 1.12 14.66 -3.25
N LYS A 36 0.38 15.65 -3.79
CA LYS A 36 -0.73 15.37 -4.69
C LYS A 36 -0.18 15.04 -6.08
N LEU A 37 -0.35 13.80 -6.51
CA LEU A 37 -0.02 13.39 -7.87
C LEU A 37 -0.92 14.09 -8.89
N SER A 38 -0.34 14.45 -10.03
CA SER A 38 -1.09 14.93 -11.19
C SER A 38 -1.84 13.77 -11.88
N GLY A 39 -2.88 14.10 -12.64
CA GLY A 39 -3.70 13.13 -13.37
C GLY A 39 -5.09 12.94 -12.78
N SER A 40 -5.76 11.88 -13.23
CA SER A 40 -7.13 11.52 -12.88
C SER A 40 -7.31 10.01 -12.83
N SER A 41 -8.41 9.58 -12.21
CA SER A 41 -8.80 8.16 -12.19
C SER A 41 -9.37 7.74 -13.54
N ILE A 42 -9.03 6.53 -13.98
CA ILE A 42 -9.56 5.91 -15.19
C ILE A 42 -10.47 4.76 -14.74
N SER A 43 -11.76 4.83 -15.07
CA SER A 43 -12.74 3.81 -14.68
C SER A 43 -12.88 2.67 -15.68
N ASN A 44 -12.66 2.94 -16.98
CA ASN A 44 -12.72 1.95 -18.04
C ASN A 44 -11.29 1.69 -18.54
N VAL A 45 -10.70 0.60 -18.07
CA VAL A 45 -9.31 0.25 -18.33
C VAL A 45 -9.20 -0.50 -19.66
N ASN A 46 -8.22 -0.16 -20.48
CA ASN A 46 -7.88 -0.91 -21.70
C ASN A 46 -6.59 -1.74 -21.53
N GLU A 47 -6.30 -2.58 -22.52
CA GLU A 47 -5.13 -3.48 -22.49
C GLU A 47 -3.79 -2.73 -22.35
N ASN A 48 -3.64 -1.58 -23.02
CA ASN A 48 -2.43 -0.76 -22.91
C ASN A 48 -2.23 -0.25 -21.48
N GLN A 49 -3.29 0.22 -20.83
CA GLN A 49 -3.23 0.68 -19.44
C GLN A 49 -2.93 -0.47 -18.46
N CYS A 50 -3.42 -1.68 -18.73
CA CYS A 50 -3.02 -2.87 -17.98
C CYS A 50 -1.52 -3.16 -18.12
N ALA A 51 -0.98 -3.06 -19.34
CA ALA A 51 0.45 -3.23 -19.59
C ALA A 51 1.30 -2.18 -18.87
N GLU A 52 0.88 -0.92 -18.87
CA GLU A 52 1.53 0.17 -18.12
C GLU A 52 1.57 -0.10 -16.61
N VAL A 53 0.46 -0.56 -16.03
CA VAL A 53 0.41 -0.96 -14.61
C VAL A 53 1.37 -2.12 -14.32
N GLY A 54 1.42 -3.11 -15.22
CA GLY A 54 2.36 -4.23 -15.12
C GLY A 54 3.82 -3.77 -15.14
N GLY A 55 4.18 -2.90 -16.08
CA GLY A 55 5.53 -2.31 -16.17
C GLY A 55 5.88 -1.48 -14.93
N LEU A 56 4.93 -0.70 -14.42
CA LEU A 56 5.10 0.08 -13.19
C LEU A 56 5.32 -0.83 -11.97
N LEU A 57 4.59 -1.95 -11.85
CA LEU A 57 4.78 -2.91 -10.76
C LEU A 57 6.12 -3.65 -10.87
N ALA A 58 6.56 -4.00 -12.08
CA ALA A 58 7.88 -4.61 -12.28
C ALA A 58 9.00 -3.64 -11.84
N ASN A 59 8.92 -2.38 -12.27
CA ASN A 59 9.87 -1.34 -11.88
C ASN A 59 9.86 -1.09 -10.36
N PHE A 60 8.69 -1.13 -9.72
CA PHE A 60 8.57 -1.04 -8.27
C PHE A 60 9.37 -2.14 -7.55
N HIS A 61 9.25 -3.39 -8.01
CA HIS A 61 10.00 -4.51 -7.40
C HIS A 61 11.51 -4.38 -7.63
N ILE A 62 11.95 -4.00 -8.83
CA ILE A 62 13.37 -3.83 -9.15
C ILE A 62 14.00 -2.74 -8.28
N LEU A 63 13.37 -1.56 -8.20
CA LEU A 63 13.89 -0.46 -7.37
C LEU A 63 13.76 -0.78 -5.88
N GLY A 64 12.71 -1.50 -5.48
CA GLY A 64 12.46 -1.90 -4.11
C GLY A 64 13.49 -2.87 -3.53
N ASP A 65 14.24 -3.59 -4.37
CA ASP A 65 15.33 -4.48 -3.94
C ASP A 65 16.43 -3.72 -3.16
N GLY A 66 16.62 -2.42 -3.45
CA GLY A 66 17.56 -1.58 -2.72
C GLY A 66 17.04 -1.04 -1.38
N PHE A 67 15.83 -1.41 -0.95
CA PHE A 67 15.26 -0.93 0.31
C PHE A 67 15.78 -1.75 1.50
N GLU A 68 16.63 -1.13 2.32
CA GLU A 68 17.34 -1.84 3.40
C GLU A 68 16.55 -1.92 4.71
N ASP A 69 15.55 -1.06 4.92
CA ASP A 69 14.77 -1.08 6.15
C ASP A 69 13.87 -2.32 6.23
N TYR A 70 13.78 -2.90 7.42
CA TYR A 70 12.92 -4.04 7.67
C TYR A 70 11.44 -3.66 7.62
N LEU A 71 10.70 -4.31 6.72
CA LEU A 71 9.24 -4.29 6.69
C LEU A 71 8.70 -5.59 7.28
N LYS A 72 8.10 -5.49 8.46
CA LYS A 72 7.35 -6.62 9.03
C LYS A 72 6.23 -7.02 8.07
N ASP A 73 6.12 -8.31 7.77
CA ASP A 73 4.98 -8.84 7.02
C ASP A 73 3.68 -8.55 7.80
N SER A 74 2.93 -7.56 7.31
CA SER A 74 1.65 -7.15 7.85
C SER A 74 0.55 -8.22 7.72
N ARG A 75 0.81 -9.29 6.96
CA ARG A 75 -0.10 -10.42 6.68
C ARG A 75 0.58 -11.76 6.99
N ASP A 76 1.44 -11.76 8.00
CA ASP A 76 2.10 -12.95 8.51
C ASP A 76 1.09 -14.03 8.99
N LEU A 77 1.61 -15.19 9.39
CA LEU A 77 0.77 -16.30 9.87
C LEU A 77 -0.08 -15.92 11.09
N THR A 78 0.42 -15.06 11.97
CA THR A 78 -0.30 -14.60 13.16
C THR A 78 -1.50 -13.77 12.73
N TRP A 79 -1.28 -12.77 11.87
CA TRP A 79 -2.35 -11.95 11.31
C TRP A 79 -3.42 -12.80 10.63
N ARG A 80 -3.04 -13.82 9.85
CA ARG A 80 -4.00 -14.71 9.17
C ARG A 80 -4.88 -15.48 10.16
N LYS A 81 -4.31 -16.00 11.25
CA LYS A 81 -5.06 -16.71 12.31
C LYS A 81 -6.04 -15.77 13.03
N ASP A 82 -5.61 -14.55 13.32
CA ASP A 82 -6.43 -13.54 13.97
C ASP A 82 -7.57 -13.09 13.06
N ALA A 83 -7.26 -12.83 11.78
CA ALA A 83 -8.24 -12.48 10.76
C ALA A 83 -9.28 -13.59 10.58
N TYR A 84 -8.86 -14.86 10.50
CA TYR A 84 -9.76 -16.01 10.45
C TYR A 84 -10.67 -16.07 11.67
N THR A 85 -10.10 -15.92 12.87
CA THR A 85 -10.87 -15.96 14.13
C THR A 85 -11.92 -14.85 14.17
N LYS A 86 -11.56 -13.65 13.71
CA LYS A 86 -12.48 -12.51 13.61
C LYS A 86 -13.60 -12.79 12.60
N LEU A 87 -13.27 -13.27 11.41
CA LEU A 87 -14.24 -13.56 10.35
C LEU A 87 -15.17 -14.71 10.72
N LYS A 88 -14.66 -15.78 11.32
CA LYS A 88 -15.46 -16.94 11.76
C LYS A 88 -16.61 -16.56 12.69
N LYS A 89 -16.45 -15.49 13.50
CA LYS A 89 -17.50 -14.99 14.39
C LYS A 89 -18.66 -14.33 13.64
N SER A 90 -18.42 -13.79 12.45
CA SER A 90 -19.40 -13.00 11.69
C SER A 90 -19.89 -13.72 10.42
N CYS A 91 -19.16 -14.70 9.91
CA CYS A 91 -19.57 -15.52 8.79
C CYS A 91 -20.52 -16.62 9.26
N SER A 92 -21.73 -16.66 8.69
CA SER A 92 -22.60 -17.83 8.81
C SER A 92 -21.90 -19.05 8.20
N PRO A 93 -22.16 -20.27 8.71
CA PRO A 93 -21.63 -21.48 8.08
C PRO A 93 -22.05 -21.51 6.61
N MET A 94 -21.07 -21.58 5.72
CA MET A 94 -21.27 -21.66 4.28
C MET A 94 -22.11 -22.92 4.01
N ARG A 95 -23.38 -22.74 3.57
CA ARG A 95 -24.22 -23.86 3.13
C ARG A 95 -23.47 -24.56 1.99
N ARG A 96 -23.05 -25.80 2.22
CA ARG A 96 -22.56 -26.65 1.13
C ARG A 96 -23.71 -26.83 0.16
N ILE A 97 -23.53 -26.36 -1.07
CA ILE A 97 -24.43 -26.69 -2.17
C ILE A 97 -24.01 -28.10 -2.58
N ASN A 98 -24.88 -29.09 -2.34
CA ASN A 98 -24.72 -30.45 -2.83
C ASN A 98 -24.96 -30.49 -4.35
#